data_AF-A0AAU7T0X6-F1
#
_entry.id   AF-A0AAU7T0X6-F1
#
_cell.length_a   1.000
_cell.length_b   1.000
_cell.length_c   1.000
_cell.angle_alpha   90.00
_cell.angle_beta   90.00
_cell.angle_gamma   90.00
#
_symmetry.space_group_name_H-M   'P 1'
#
loop_
_entity.id
_entity.type
_entity.pdbx_description
1 polymer ?
#
loop_
_entity_poly.entity_id
_entity_poly.type
_entity_poly.pdbx_seq_one_letter_code
_entity_poly.pdbx_strand_id
1 'polypeptide(L)'
;MQQQKIRFPLGAHLIVKHFGYSHHGIYAGRGRVIHYSGFAHLFKKRPIEITSLEKFSFGKTIIIQQYNNPKFRGRKVVRRMRSRMNENQYHLIINNCEHLCTWAITGVESSPQVIRMMNRLTTIGYVSSLMSFMNSMLLTLTTTCFALVLYIKKKLRDKAKKQIPHYLWLKEQNPKQ
;
A
#
# COMPACT_ATOMS: atom_id res chain seq x y z
N MET A 1 7.91 -27.80 -22.75
CA MET A 1 7.91 -26.42 -23.30
C MET A 1 9.17 -25.71 -22.85
N GLN A 2 10.11 -25.45 -23.76
CA GLN A 2 11.32 -24.68 -23.44
C GLN A 2 10.93 -23.21 -23.26
N GLN A 3 10.89 -22.74 -22.00
CA GLN A 3 10.81 -21.30 -21.73
C GLN A 3 12.06 -20.65 -22.35
N GLN A 4 11.86 -19.77 -23.34
CA GLN A 4 12.92 -18.91 -23.84
C GLN A 4 13.54 -18.18 -22.64
N LYS A 5 14.80 -18.51 -22.33
CA LYS A 5 15.56 -17.84 -21.27
C LYS A 5 15.77 -16.39 -21.72
N ILE A 6 14.89 -15.48 -21.31
CA ILE A 6 15.11 -14.04 -21.44
C ILE A 6 16.43 -13.73 -20.74
N ARG A 7 17.46 -13.40 -21.51
CA ARG A 7 18.78 -13.07 -20.98
C ARG A 7 18.83 -11.58 -20.69
N PHE A 8 18.65 -11.22 -19.41
CA PHE A 8 18.88 -9.85 -18.97
C PHE A 8 20.38 -9.50 -19.02
N PRO A 9 20.77 -8.32 -19.52
CA PRO A 9 22.15 -7.89 -19.48
C PRO A 9 22.58 -7.58 -18.04
N LEU A 10 23.83 -7.90 -17.70
CA LEU A 10 24.37 -7.60 -16.38
C LEU A 10 24.27 -6.09 -16.09
N GLY A 11 23.82 -5.73 -14.89
CA GLY A 11 23.62 -4.34 -14.50
C GLY A 11 22.36 -3.69 -15.08
N ALA A 12 21.49 -4.45 -15.77
CA ALA A 12 20.22 -3.93 -16.26
C ALA A 12 19.30 -3.51 -15.11
N HIS A 13 18.65 -2.36 -15.27
CA HIS A 13 17.57 -1.93 -14.38
C HIS A 13 16.28 -2.63 -14.80
N LEU A 14 15.80 -3.48 -13.92
CA LEU A 14 14.59 -4.27 -14.06
C LEU A 14 13.45 -3.60 -13.29
N ILE A 15 12.28 -3.54 -13.93
CA ILE A 15 11.05 -2.97 -13.38
C ILE A 15 9.96 -4.03 -13.44
N VAL A 16 9.23 -4.20 -12.33
CA VAL A 16 8.04 -5.04 -12.24
C VAL A 16 6.88 -4.16 -11.77
N LYS A 17 5.77 -4.15 -12.50
CA LYS A 17 4.60 -3.33 -12.15
C LYS A 17 3.68 -4.06 -11.17
N HIS A 18 3.35 -3.40 -10.06
CA HIS A 18 2.33 -3.81 -9.10
C HIS A 18 1.17 -2.82 -9.11
N PHE A 19 0.04 -3.22 -8.51
CA PHE A 19 -1.08 -2.32 -8.35
C PHE A 19 -0.68 -1.22 -7.35
N GLY A 20 -0.65 0.02 -7.81
CA GLY A 20 -0.28 1.19 -7.01
C GLY A 20 1.23 1.45 -6.84
N TYR A 21 2.13 0.61 -7.39
CA TYR A 21 3.58 0.87 -7.35
C TYR A 21 4.40 0.05 -8.36
N SER A 22 5.63 0.47 -8.62
CA SER A 22 6.62 -0.30 -9.37
C SER A 22 7.75 -0.80 -8.46
N HIS A 23 8.22 -2.02 -8.72
CA HIS A 23 9.35 -2.62 -8.03
C HIS A 23 10.57 -2.57 -8.93
N HIS A 24 11.64 -1.95 -8.43
CA HIS A 24 12.87 -1.69 -9.17
C HIS A 24 14.04 -2.51 -8.60
N GLY A 25 14.87 -3.05 -9.49
CA GLY A 25 16.06 -3.81 -9.10
C GLY A 25 17.13 -3.82 -10.20
N ILE A 26 18.36 -4.18 -9.84
CA ILE A 26 19.48 -4.34 -10.78
C ILE A 26 19.82 -5.82 -10.97
N TYR A 27 19.87 -6.27 -12.22
CA TYR A 27 20.29 -7.63 -12.54
C TYR A 27 21.78 -7.85 -12.21
N ALA A 28 22.08 -8.79 -11.32
CA ALA A 28 23.42 -9.12 -10.86
C ALA A 28 24.02 -10.38 -11.49
N GLY A 29 23.33 -10.94 -12.50
CA GLY A 29 23.79 -12.12 -13.22
C GLY A 29 23.46 -13.43 -12.51
N ARG A 30 23.48 -14.53 -13.27
CA ARG A 30 23.12 -15.89 -12.81
C ARG A 30 21.72 -15.94 -12.19
N GLY A 31 20.75 -15.26 -12.81
CA GLY A 31 19.37 -15.26 -12.34
C GLY A 31 19.13 -14.46 -11.06
N ARG A 32 20.06 -13.61 -10.63
CA ARG A 32 19.94 -12.83 -9.38
C ARG A 32 19.69 -11.36 -9.63
N VAL A 33 18.95 -10.73 -8.73
CA VAL A 33 18.61 -9.30 -8.73
C VAL A 33 18.97 -8.70 -7.38
N ILE A 34 19.60 -7.52 -7.37
CA ILE A 34 19.82 -6.71 -6.17
C ILE A 34 18.73 -5.65 -6.15
N HIS A 35 17.95 -5.61 -5.09
CA HIS A 35 16.83 -4.68 -4.95
C HIS A 35 16.54 -4.42 -3.48
N TYR A 36 15.71 -3.42 -3.23
CA TYR A 36 15.14 -3.22 -1.89
C TYR A 36 14.04 -4.25 -1.62
N SER A 37 13.98 -4.81 -0.42
CA SER A 37 13.08 -5.91 -0.01
C SER A 37 11.59 -5.55 0.03
N GLY A 38 11.18 -4.36 -0.43
CA GLY A 38 9.78 -3.94 -0.47
C GLY A 38 9.13 -3.84 0.92
N PHE A 39 7.79 -3.96 0.95
CA PHE A 39 6.96 -3.90 2.17
C PHE A 39 7.20 -5.05 3.17
N ALA A 40 7.92 -6.12 2.75
CA ALA A 40 8.31 -7.22 3.64
C ALA A 40 9.36 -6.80 4.71
N HIS A 41 9.79 -5.53 4.71
CA HIS A 41 10.77 -4.98 5.63
C HIS A 41 10.21 -4.51 6.98
N LEU A 42 8.89 -4.50 7.21
CA LEU A 42 8.35 -4.07 8.53
C LEU A 42 8.99 -4.82 9.72
N PHE A 43 9.64 -5.98 9.47
CA PHE A 43 10.36 -6.79 10.47
C PHE A 43 11.83 -7.09 10.15
N LYS A 44 12.45 -6.48 9.12
CA LYS A 44 13.85 -6.78 8.74
C LYS A 44 14.83 -5.66 9.11
N LYS A 45 16.10 -6.01 9.37
CA LYS A 45 17.20 -5.08 9.70
C LYS A 45 18.03 -4.63 8.49
N ARG A 46 17.83 -5.25 7.31
CA ARG A 46 18.62 -5.01 6.09
C ARG A 46 17.68 -4.84 4.90
N PRO A 47 17.52 -3.61 4.39
CA PRO A 47 16.50 -3.31 3.40
C PRO A 47 16.92 -3.66 1.98
N ILE A 48 18.21 -3.76 1.68
CA ILE A 48 18.69 -4.17 0.35
C ILE A 48 19.07 -5.66 0.40
N GLU A 49 18.48 -6.45 -0.50
CA GLU A 49 18.70 -7.89 -0.58
C GLU A 49 19.04 -8.34 -2.00
N ILE A 50 19.52 -9.58 -2.10
CA ILE A 50 19.80 -10.25 -3.38
C ILE A 50 18.85 -11.45 -3.46
N THR A 51 18.00 -11.49 -4.47
CA THR A 51 17.03 -12.58 -4.69
C THR A 51 17.16 -13.19 -6.07
N SER A 52 16.45 -14.30 -6.32
CA SER A 52 16.26 -14.79 -7.68
C SER A 52 15.35 -13.86 -8.49
N LEU A 53 15.42 -13.98 -9.83
CA LEU A 53 14.50 -13.34 -10.75
C LEU A 53 13.05 -13.74 -10.49
N GLU A 54 12.78 -15.02 -10.18
CA GLU A 54 11.41 -15.47 -9.91
C GLU A 54 10.85 -14.79 -8.67
N LYS A 55 11.66 -14.71 -7.60
CA LYS A 55 11.26 -14.03 -6.36
C LYS A 55 11.10 -12.52 -6.56
N PHE A 56 11.95 -11.90 -7.38
CA PHE A 56 11.85 -10.48 -7.69
C PHE A 56 10.59 -10.16 -8.50
N SER A 57 10.26 -10.99 -9.49
CA SER A 57 9.14 -10.75 -10.40
C SER A 57 7.78 -11.14 -9.83
N PHE A 58 7.73 -12.07 -8.87
CA PHE A 58 6.47 -12.67 -8.41
C PHE A 58 5.62 -13.19 -9.58
N GLY A 59 6.27 -13.78 -10.59
CA GLY A 59 5.61 -14.29 -11.78
C GLY A 59 5.13 -13.23 -12.78
N LYS A 60 5.40 -11.94 -12.54
CA LYS A 60 5.00 -10.84 -13.43
C LYS A 60 6.04 -10.55 -14.49
N THR A 61 5.61 -9.85 -15.55
CA THR A 61 6.48 -9.38 -16.62
C THR A 61 7.53 -8.39 -16.10
N ILE A 62 8.79 -8.64 -16.47
CA ILE A 62 9.92 -7.78 -16.17
C ILE A 62 10.17 -6.86 -17.37
N ILE A 63 10.26 -5.56 -17.10
CA ILE A 63 10.57 -4.51 -18.07
C ILE A 63 12.00 -4.02 -17.82
N ILE A 64 12.78 -3.80 -18.88
CA ILE A 64 14.12 -3.19 -18.76
C ILE A 64 14.01 -1.68 -18.96
N GLN A 65 14.44 -0.90 -17.96
CA GLN A 65 14.54 0.55 -18.09
C GLN A 65 15.74 0.92 -18.96
N GLN A 66 15.49 1.73 -20.00
CA GLN A 66 16.53 2.28 -20.86
C GLN A 66 17.01 3.63 -20.32
N TYR A 67 18.29 3.91 -20.54
CA TYR A 67 18.95 5.17 -20.19
C TYR A 67 19.71 5.66 -21.43
N ASN A 68 19.48 6.92 -21.83
CA ASN A 68 20.13 7.50 -23.01
C ASN A 68 21.65 7.62 -22.80
N ASN A 69 22.09 8.12 -21.65
CA ASN A 69 23.50 8.34 -21.35
C ASN A 69 23.90 7.82 -19.95
N PRO A 70 23.95 6.50 -19.73
CA PRO A 70 24.31 5.92 -18.43
C PRO A 70 25.82 6.06 -18.17
N LYS A 71 26.18 6.63 -17.03
CA LYS A 71 27.57 6.78 -16.58
C LYS A 71 28.25 5.44 -16.26
N PHE A 72 27.48 4.46 -15.78
CA PHE A 72 27.96 3.14 -15.39
C PHE A 72 27.15 2.04 -16.08
N ARG A 73 27.81 0.94 -16.46
CA ARG A 73 27.19 -0.25 -17.08
C ARG A 73 27.76 -1.55 -16.50
N GLY A 74 27.03 -2.66 -16.67
CA GLY A 74 27.56 -3.99 -16.39
C GLY A 74 27.98 -4.21 -14.93
N ARG A 75 29.17 -4.77 -14.75
CA ARG A 75 29.76 -5.04 -13.42
C ARG A 75 29.91 -3.79 -12.57
N LYS A 76 30.13 -2.60 -13.17
CA LYS A 76 30.28 -1.34 -12.41
C LYS A 76 29.00 -0.98 -11.67
N VAL A 77 27.83 -1.14 -12.31
CA VAL A 77 26.52 -0.90 -11.68
C VAL A 77 26.31 -1.89 -10.52
N VAL A 78 26.59 -3.17 -10.73
CA VAL A 78 26.46 -4.20 -9.69
C VAL A 78 27.36 -3.90 -8.49
N ARG A 79 28.60 -3.45 -8.72
CA ARG A 79 29.52 -3.06 -7.64
C ARG A 79 28.99 -1.87 -6.85
N ARG A 80 28.39 -0.89 -7.52
CA ARG A 80 27.76 0.28 -6.89
C ARG A 80 26.56 -0.15 -6.02
N MET A 81 25.66 -0.98 -6.54
CA MET A 81 24.57 -1.56 -5.74
C MET A 81 25.09 -2.27 -4.48
N ARG A 82 26.16 -3.07 -4.63
CA ARG A 82 26.78 -3.78 -3.51
C ARG A 82 27.37 -2.85 -2.45
N SER A 83 27.90 -1.69 -2.84
CA SER A 83 28.46 -0.72 -1.89
C SER A 83 27.43 -0.13 -0.94
N ARG A 84 26.14 -0.20 -1.28
CA ARG A 84 25.03 0.30 -0.45
C ARG A 84 24.29 -0.77 0.35
N MET A 85 24.70 -2.04 0.28
CA MET A 85 23.99 -3.17 0.93
C MET A 85 23.77 -3.00 2.44
N ASN A 86 24.56 -2.16 3.11
CA ASN A 86 24.49 -1.91 4.55
C ASN A 86 23.78 -0.58 4.90
N GLU A 87 23.24 0.15 3.93
CA GLU A 87 22.48 1.38 4.21
C GLU A 87 21.14 1.04 4.90
N ASN A 88 20.77 1.85 5.91
CA ASN A 88 19.67 1.54 6.82
C ASN A 88 18.67 2.70 7.02
N GLN A 89 18.62 3.67 6.10
CA GLN A 89 17.73 4.84 6.19
C GLN A 89 16.39 4.52 5.50
N TYR A 90 15.27 4.47 6.23
CA TYR A 90 14.04 3.87 5.70
C TYR A 90 12.74 4.56 6.15
N HIS A 91 11.98 5.13 5.20
CA HIS A 91 10.57 5.47 5.41
C HIS A 91 9.69 5.39 4.13
N LEU A 92 10.21 5.41 2.89
CA LEU A 92 9.44 5.10 1.66
C LEU A 92 10.20 4.32 0.60
N ILE A 93 9.70 3.13 0.30
CA ILE A 93 10.48 2.09 -0.36
C ILE A 93 10.42 2.24 -1.87
N ILE A 94 9.25 2.55 -2.43
CA ILE A 94 9.00 2.51 -3.88
C ILE A 94 9.91 3.48 -4.63
N ASN A 95 9.90 4.76 -4.23
CA ASN A 95 10.76 5.79 -4.85
C ASN A 95 12.24 5.54 -4.52
N ASN A 96 12.55 5.01 -3.34
CA ASN A 96 13.93 4.67 -2.99
C ASN A 96 14.50 3.51 -3.83
N CYS A 97 13.69 2.52 -4.21
CA CYS A 97 14.07 1.46 -5.14
C CYS A 97 14.51 2.05 -6.48
N GLU A 98 13.69 2.95 -7.02
CA GLU A 98 13.97 3.63 -8.28
C GLU A 98 15.23 4.49 -8.17
N HIS A 99 15.32 5.33 -7.13
CA HIS A 99 16.47 6.19 -6.89
C HIS A 99 17.78 5.42 -6.73
N LEU A 100 17.77 4.30 -6.01
CA LEU A 100 18.96 3.45 -5.85
C LEU A 100 19.42 2.87 -7.19
N CYS A 101 18.48 2.36 -8.00
CA CYS A 101 18.81 1.82 -9.32
C CYS A 101 19.33 2.91 -10.27
N THR A 102 18.66 4.07 -10.28
CA THR A 102 19.08 5.23 -11.06
C THR A 102 20.45 5.73 -10.64
N TRP A 103 20.69 5.92 -9.34
CA TRP A 103 22.02 6.28 -8.83
C TRP A 103 23.10 5.27 -9.24
N ALA A 104 22.81 3.98 -9.17
CA ALA A 104 23.79 2.96 -9.52
C ALA A 104 24.22 3.06 -11.00
N ILE A 105 23.34 3.55 -11.88
CA ILE A 105 23.56 3.69 -13.32
C ILE A 105 24.09 5.07 -13.70
N THR A 106 23.49 6.14 -13.20
CA THR A 106 23.80 7.53 -13.60
C THR A 106 24.87 8.18 -12.72
N GLY A 107 25.02 7.70 -11.48
CA GLY A 107 25.88 8.36 -10.49
C GLY A 107 25.28 9.58 -9.81
N VAL A 108 24.06 9.96 -10.17
CA VAL A 108 23.37 11.10 -9.57
C VAL A 108 22.76 10.66 -8.25
N GLU A 109 23.17 11.30 -7.16
CA GLU A 109 22.57 11.09 -5.84
C GLU A 109 21.21 11.76 -5.76
N SER A 110 20.25 11.08 -5.16
CA SER A 110 19.00 11.72 -4.75
C SER A 110 19.24 12.57 -3.51
N SER A 111 18.69 13.79 -3.49
CA SER A 111 18.81 14.68 -2.33
C SER A 111 18.20 14.02 -1.08
N PRO A 112 18.97 13.85 0.01
CA PRO A 112 18.45 13.30 1.26
C PRO A 112 17.29 14.10 1.84
N GLN A 113 17.29 15.43 1.66
CA GLN A 113 16.23 16.33 2.10
C GLN A 113 14.91 16.02 1.38
N VAL A 114 14.97 15.83 0.06
CA VAL A 114 13.79 15.50 -0.77
C VAL A 114 13.24 14.15 -0.36
N ILE A 115 14.09 13.13 -0.21
CA ILE A 115 13.66 11.80 0.26
C ILE A 115 12.99 11.91 1.64
N ARG A 116 13.61 12.61 2.60
CA ARG A 116 13.04 12.81 3.94
C ARG A 116 11.70 13.54 3.90
N MET A 117 11.55 14.54 3.03
CA MET A 117 10.30 15.26 2.88
C MET A 117 9.20 14.37 2.31
N MET A 118 9.48 13.62 1.25
CA MET A 118 8.54 12.66 0.68
C MET A 118 8.09 11.66 1.75
N ASN A 119 9.05 11.12 2.52
CA ASN A 119 8.79 10.21 3.63
C ASN A 119 7.80 10.77 4.67
N ARG A 120 7.98 12.04 5.05
CA ARG A 120 7.05 12.72 5.96
C ARG A 120 5.67 12.85 5.34
N LEU A 121 5.59 13.31 4.09
CA LEU A 121 4.32 13.52 3.40
C LEU A 121 3.51 12.22 3.28
N THR A 122 4.15 11.12 2.90
CA THR A 122 3.43 9.84 2.80
C THR A 122 3.05 9.28 4.17
N THR A 123 3.89 9.46 5.21
CA THR A 123 3.53 9.07 6.59
C THR A 123 2.31 9.84 7.07
N ILE A 124 2.29 11.16 6.86
CA ILE A 124 1.14 12.03 7.19
C ILE A 124 -0.10 11.56 6.43
N GLY A 125 0.01 11.31 5.13
CA GLY A 125 -1.09 10.82 4.31
C GLY A 125 -1.67 9.48 4.77
N TYR A 126 -0.81 8.55 5.23
CA TYR A 126 -1.26 7.27 5.77
C TYR A 126 -2.01 7.44 7.09
N VAL A 127 -1.44 8.22 8.03
CA VAL A 127 -2.07 8.51 9.33
C VAL A 127 -3.39 9.25 9.14
N SER A 128 -3.44 10.25 8.26
CA SER A 128 -4.68 10.98 7.98
C SER A 128 -5.75 10.06 7.39
N SER A 129 -5.39 9.17 6.46
CA SER A 129 -6.34 8.23 5.86
C SER A 129 -6.93 7.26 6.89
N LEU A 130 -6.10 6.74 7.79
CA LEU A 130 -6.53 5.88 8.89
C LEU A 130 -7.47 6.62 9.85
N MET A 131 -7.12 7.84 10.25
CA MET A 131 -7.96 8.66 11.12
C MET A 131 -9.30 8.98 10.47
N SER A 132 -9.33 9.36 9.18
CA SER A 132 -10.57 9.57 8.43
C SER A 132 -11.44 8.31 8.38
N PHE A 133 -10.84 7.14 8.15
CA PHE A 133 -11.56 5.87 8.15
C PHE A 133 -12.15 5.54 9.53
N MET A 134 -11.35 5.69 10.60
CA MET A 134 -11.82 5.45 11.97
C MET A 134 -12.95 6.39 12.39
N ASN A 135 -12.84 7.67 12.03
CA ASN A 135 -13.91 8.65 12.29
C ASN A 135 -15.20 8.29 11.55
N SER A 136 -15.08 7.87 10.27
CA SER A 136 -16.23 7.42 9.49
C SER A 136 -16.89 6.18 10.11
N MET A 137 -16.09 5.21 10.56
CA MET A 137 -16.59 4.00 11.24
C MET A 137 -17.33 4.36 12.54
N LEU A 138 -16.77 5.26 13.37
CA LEU A 138 -17.39 5.70 14.62
C LEU A 138 -18.71 6.45 14.37
N LEU A 139 -18.75 7.33 13.36
CA LEU A 139 -19.97 8.04 12.97
C LEU A 139 -21.06 7.06 12.51
N THR A 140 -20.68 6.04 11.74
CA THR A 140 -21.61 5.01 11.27
C THR A 140 -22.17 4.19 12.43
N LEU A 141 -21.32 3.79 13.40
CA LEU A 141 -21.76 3.07 14.60
C LEU A 141 -22.71 3.92 15.47
N THR A 142 -22.35 5.18 15.73
CA THR A 142 -23.17 6.06 16.57
C THR A 142 -24.53 6.36 15.93
N THR A 143 -24.56 6.68 14.63
CA THR A 143 -25.81 6.94 13.90
C THR A 143 -26.70 5.71 13.78
N THR A 144 -26.14 4.53 13.54
CA THR A 144 -26.89 3.27 13.48
C THR A 144 -27.48 2.90 14.85
N CYS A 145 -26.71 3.04 15.94
CA CYS A 145 -27.21 2.85 17.30
C CYS A 145 -28.38 3.79 17.62
N PHE A 146 -28.23 5.09 17.30
CA PHE A 146 -29.29 6.06 17.54
C PHE A 146 -30.55 5.75 16.72
N ALA A 147 -30.40 5.43 15.44
CA ALA A 147 -31.51 5.03 14.57
C ALA A 147 -32.23 3.77 15.10
N LEU A 148 -31.48 2.79 15.62
CA LEU A 148 -32.05 1.58 16.21
C LEU A 148 -32.89 1.90 17.45
N VAL A 149 -32.40 2.75 18.35
CA VAL A 149 -33.15 3.20 19.54
C VAL A 149 -34.45 3.90 19.14
N LEU A 150 -34.39 4.81 18.15
CA LEU A 150 -35.58 5.48 17.63
C LEU A 150 -36.57 4.51 16.99
N TYR A 151 -36.08 3.52 16.24
CA TYR A 151 -36.89 2.48 15.64
C TYR A 151 -37.60 1.63 16.69
N ILE A 152 -36.89 1.18 17.73
CA ILE A 152 -37.46 0.43 18.86
C ILE A 152 -38.55 1.28 19.53
N LYS A 153 -38.26 2.55 19.84
CA LYS A 153 -39.23 3.46 20.47
C LYS A 153 -40.47 3.66 19.61
N LYS A 154 -40.32 3.77 18.28
CA LYS A 154 -41.45 3.86 17.33
C LYS A 154 -42.28 2.57 17.36
N LYS A 155 -41.65 1.41 17.22
CA LYS A 155 -42.33 0.10 17.21
C LYS A 155 -43.08 -0.19 18.50
N LEU A 156 -42.52 0.19 19.66
CA LEU A 156 -43.20 0.11 20.96
C LEU A 156 -44.44 1.01 21.00
N ARG A 157 -44.34 2.25 20.48
CA ARG A 157 -45.47 3.20 20.41
C ARG A 157 -46.58 2.69 19.48
N ASP A 158 -46.23 2.13 18.34
CA ASP A 158 -47.19 1.57 17.38
C ASP A 158 -47.90 0.34 17.97
N LYS A 159 -47.19 -0.50 18.73
CA LYS A 159 -47.78 -1.62 19.48
C LYS A 159 -48.77 -1.13 20.53
N ALA A 160 -48.43 -0.08 21.29
CA ALA A 160 -49.32 0.52 22.27
C ALA A 160 -50.58 1.12 21.64
N LYS A 161 -50.49 1.71 20.43
CA LYS A 161 -51.67 2.24 19.72
C LYS A 161 -52.60 1.15 19.18
N LYS A 162 -52.06 -0.01 18.77
CA LYS A 162 -52.87 -1.16 18.32
C LYS A 162 -53.62 -1.85 19.46
N GLN A 163 -53.08 -1.79 20.68
CA GLN A 163 -53.84 -2.06 21.89
C GLN A 163 -54.78 -0.88 22.15
N ILE A 164 -55.89 -0.78 21.42
CA ILE A 164 -56.99 0.10 21.81
C ILE A 164 -57.39 -0.33 23.22
N PRO A 165 -57.29 0.54 24.23
CA PRO A 165 -57.62 0.14 25.57
C PRO A 165 -59.13 -0.10 25.66
N HIS A 166 -59.52 -1.24 26.23
CA HIS A 166 -60.88 -1.77 26.29
C HIS A 166 -61.96 -0.74 26.72
N TYR A 167 -61.57 0.29 27.49
CA TYR A 167 -62.46 1.37 27.91
C TYR A 167 -62.91 2.30 26.76
N LEU A 168 -62.15 2.43 25.68
CA LEU A 168 -62.54 3.25 24.51
C LEU A 168 -63.64 2.57 23.70
N TRP A 169 -63.61 1.24 23.56
CA TRP A 169 -64.65 0.45 22.89
C TRP A 169 -65.99 0.51 23.65
N LEU A 170 -65.94 0.45 25.00
CA LEU A 170 -67.12 0.58 25.87
C LEU A 170 -67.79 1.96 25.79
N LYS A 171 -67.03 3.01 25.47
CA LYS A 171 -67.55 4.39 25.38
C LYS A 171 -68.19 4.69 24.02
N GLU A 172 -67.73 4.04 22.95
CA GLU A 172 -68.30 4.17 21.60
C GLU A 172 -69.66 3.45 21.47
N GLN A 173 -69.88 2.37 22.22
CA GLN A 173 -71.17 1.65 22.26
C GLN A 173 -72.24 2.33 23.12
N ASN A 174 -71.87 3.36 23.89
CA ASN A 174 -72.81 4.17 24.67
C ASN A 174 -72.69 5.65 24.26
N PRO A 175 -73.26 6.04 23.11
CA PRO A 175 -73.48 7.45 22.84
C PRO A 175 -74.49 7.96 23.88
N LYS A 176 -74.05 8.93 24.70
CA LYS A 176 -74.90 9.57 25.71
C LYS A 176 -76.16 10.12 25.03
N GLN A 177 -77.33 9.68 25.49
CA GLN A 177 -78.62 10.33 25.29
C GLN A 177 -78.62 11.72 25.94
#